data_AF-A0A843GH11-F1
#
_entry.id   AF-A0A843GH11-F1
#
_cell.length_a   1.000
_cell.length_b   1.000
_cell.length_c   1.000
_cell.angle_alpha   90.00
_cell.angle_beta   90.00
_cell.angle_gamma   90.00
#
_symmetry.space_group_name_H-M   'P 1'
#
loop_
_entity.id
_entity.type
_entity.pdbx_description
1 polymer ?
#
loop_
_entity_poly.entity_id
_entity_poly.type
_entity_poly.pdbx_seq_one_letter_code
_entity_poly.pdbx_strand_id
1 'polypeptide(L)'
;MEELKFSEYIEKCLDFEKNPEDQTKIEEIKNFLDKIEVKEYLPMKEKELIMMNILDTLHQDYDAPGAAMILEHGKVIYGLLGYCVNLDNDLPIINYNYFCVDAIYKYGLYDTVISYCEKDYNRFLKMLDETINFTNIYRITQTAALFNEEAYENWKKGIQDLKDSLNSEDIKSFLEIVDAENEDIKDLVTSLQDLALNQANKETEQESSKFDAAAEFLEKTKENSEDEQEDKNKEKVVN
;
A
#
# COMPACT_ATOMS: atom_id res chain seq x y z
N MET A 1 15.03 -35.59 -27.20
CA MET A 1 15.30 -34.83 -25.97
C MET A 1 14.24 -35.28 -24.98
N GLU A 2 14.63 -35.65 -23.75
CA GLU A 2 13.66 -35.99 -22.70
C GLU A 2 13.02 -34.68 -22.21
N GLU A 3 11.70 -34.59 -22.29
CA GLU A 3 10.93 -33.44 -21.82
C GLU A 3 10.55 -33.67 -20.36
N LEU A 4 11.02 -32.80 -19.47
CA LEU A 4 10.79 -32.83 -18.04
C LEU A 4 9.62 -31.91 -17.68
N LYS A 5 8.93 -32.21 -16.59
CA LYS A 5 7.82 -31.41 -16.10
C LYS A 5 8.14 -30.74 -14.78
N PHE A 6 7.81 -29.46 -14.66
CA PHE A 6 8.01 -28.75 -13.41
C PHE A 6 7.13 -29.31 -12.29
N SER A 7 5.91 -29.77 -12.60
CA SER A 7 5.06 -30.49 -11.65
C SER A 7 5.75 -31.72 -11.04
N GLU A 8 6.49 -32.49 -11.83
CA GLU A 8 7.23 -33.67 -11.35
C GLU A 8 8.33 -33.29 -10.35
N TYR A 9 9.06 -32.20 -10.62
CA TYR A 9 10.04 -31.67 -9.68
C TYR A 9 9.40 -31.32 -8.33
N ILE A 10 8.29 -30.58 -8.37
CA ILE A 10 7.54 -30.18 -7.17
C ILE A 10 7.02 -31.39 -6.39
N GLU A 11 6.51 -32.41 -7.08
CA GLU A 11 6.05 -33.65 -6.43
C GLU A 11 7.19 -34.37 -5.71
N LYS A 12 8.38 -34.50 -6.32
CA LYS A 12 9.55 -35.11 -5.67
C LYS A 12 9.98 -34.32 -4.44
N CYS A 13 9.98 -32.99 -4.50
CA CYS A 13 10.28 -32.13 -3.35
C CYS A 13 9.25 -32.30 -2.23
N LEU A 14 7.95 -32.37 -2.55
CA LEU A 14 6.88 -32.60 -1.57
C LEU A 14 7.00 -33.97 -0.91
N ASP A 15 7.34 -35.00 -1.68
CA ASP A 15 7.54 -36.35 -1.15
C ASP A 15 8.70 -36.40 -0.15
N PHE A 16 9.78 -35.67 -0.43
CA PHE A 16 10.91 -35.55 0.48
C PHE A 16 10.56 -34.77 1.76
N GLU A 17 9.83 -33.65 1.68
CA GLU A 17 9.37 -32.93 2.89
C GLU A 17 8.53 -33.80 3.82
N LYS A 18 7.71 -34.69 3.26
CA LYS A 18 6.90 -35.62 4.05
C LYS A 18 7.73 -36.70 4.73
N ASN A 19 8.87 -37.08 4.15
CA ASN A 19 9.74 -38.16 4.63
C ASN A 19 11.23 -37.78 4.49
N PRO A 20 11.73 -36.79 5.26
CA PRO A 20 13.07 -36.22 5.06
C PRO A 20 14.22 -37.19 5.37
N GLU A 21 13.93 -38.27 6.10
CA GLU A 21 14.90 -39.32 6.46
C GLU A 21 15.19 -40.28 5.29
N ASP A 22 14.32 -40.30 4.26
CA ASP A 22 14.46 -41.21 3.11
C ASP A 22 15.47 -40.65 2.10
N GLN A 23 16.70 -41.19 2.14
CA GLN A 23 17.77 -40.80 1.22
C GLN A 23 17.44 -41.09 -0.25
N THR A 24 16.55 -42.03 -0.54
CA THR A 24 16.12 -42.34 -1.91
C THR A 24 15.43 -41.13 -2.55
N LYS A 25 14.65 -40.38 -1.75
CA LYS A 25 13.88 -39.22 -2.22
C LYS A 25 14.77 -38.03 -2.57
N ILE A 26 15.84 -37.78 -1.81
CA ILE A 26 16.80 -36.73 -2.18
C ILE A 26 17.64 -37.14 -3.42
N GLU A 27 17.92 -38.43 -3.60
CA GLU A 27 18.57 -38.94 -4.82
C GLU A 27 17.67 -38.78 -6.05
N GLU A 28 16.35 -39.01 -5.93
CA GLU A 28 15.38 -38.75 -7.00
C GLU A 28 15.39 -37.28 -7.44
N ILE A 29 15.49 -36.34 -6.50
CA ILE A 29 15.60 -34.90 -6.80
C ILE A 29 16.90 -34.61 -7.54
N LYS A 30 18.05 -35.10 -7.04
CA LYS A 30 19.36 -34.90 -7.69
C LYS A 30 19.39 -35.46 -9.11
N ASN A 31 18.90 -36.68 -9.29
CA ASN A 31 18.80 -37.32 -10.60
C ASN A 31 17.89 -36.55 -11.57
N PHE A 32 16.87 -35.85 -11.06
CA PHE A 32 16.04 -34.96 -11.87
C PHE A 32 16.84 -33.72 -12.29
N LEU A 33 17.54 -33.07 -11.37
CA LEU A 33 18.36 -31.88 -11.63
C LEU A 33 19.47 -32.16 -12.66
N ASP A 34 20.12 -33.32 -12.58
CA ASP A 34 21.18 -33.74 -13.50
C ASP A 34 20.71 -33.86 -14.97
N LYS A 35 19.40 -33.96 -15.20
CA LYS A 35 18.80 -34.04 -16.54
C LYS A 35 18.37 -32.68 -17.11
N ILE A 36 18.43 -31.61 -16.31
CA ILE A 36 17.98 -30.29 -16.75
C ILE A 36 19.04 -29.68 -17.67
N GLU A 37 18.62 -29.34 -18.88
CA GLU A 37 19.42 -28.61 -19.85
C GLU A 37 19.15 -27.11 -19.72
N VAL A 38 20.20 -26.31 -19.59
CA VAL A 38 20.09 -24.86 -19.34
C VAL A 38 20.84 -24.09 -20.43
N LYS A 39 20.20 -23.06 -20.99
CA LYS A 39 20.88 -22.12 -21.90
C LYS A 39 21.58 -21.03 -21.11
N GLU A 40 22.78 -20.63 -21.53
CA GLU A 40 23.54 -19.55 -20.87
C GLU A 40 22.95 -18.15 -21.14
N TYR A 41 22.14 -18.03 -22.19
CA TYR A 41 21.64 -16.75 -22.69
C TYR A 41 20.20 -16.85 -23.20
N LEU A 42 19.35 -15.92 -22.74
CA LEU A 42 18.01 -15.70 -23.28
C LEU A 42 18.02 -14.62 -24.37
N PRO A 43 17.52 -14.88 -25.58
CA PRO A 43 17.30 -13.83 -26.58
C PRO A 43 16.37 -12.71 -26.07
N MET A 44 16.60 -11.47 -26.50
CA MET A 44 15.84 -10.30 -26.00
C MET A 44 14.33 -10.43 -26.18
N LYS A 45 13.87 -11.03 -27.29
CA LYS A 45 12.44 -11.28 -27.53
C LYS A 45 11.83 -12.25 -26.50
N GLU A 46 12.59 -13.26 -26.08
CA GLU A 46 12.14 -14.18 -25.03
C GLU A 46 12.13 -13.48 -23.67
N LYS A 47 13.17 -12.68 -23.36
CA LYS A 47 13.20 -11.84 -22.15
C LYS A 47 11.99 -10.92 -22.09
N GLU A 48 11.64 -10.26 -23.19
CA GLU A 48 10.48 -9.39 -23.30
C GLU A 48 9.18 -10.14 -22.97
N LEU A 49 8.95 -11.30 -23.60
CA LEU A 49 7.78 -12.13 -23.34
C LEU A 49 7.68 -12.57 -21.87
N ILE A 50 8.81 -13.00 -21.29
CA ILE A 50 8.89 -13.41 -19.89
C ILE A 50 8.60 -12.22 -18.97
N MET A 51 9.16 -11.04 -19.23
CA MET A 51 8.86 -9.84 -18.45
C MET A 51 7.38 -9.49 -18.51
N MET A 52 6.73 -9.57 -19.68
CA MET A 52 5.28 -9.33 -19.79
C MET A 52 4.50 -10.30 -18.90
N ASN A 53 4.83 -11.59 -18.91
CA ASN A 53 4.17 -12.57 -18.04
C ASN A 53 4.34 -12.25 -16.55
N ILE A 54 5.52 -11.79 -16.14
CA ILE A 54 5.78 -11.38 -14.74
C ILE A 54 5.00 -10.10 -14.38
N LEU A 55 4.93 -9.13 -15.28
CA LEU A 55 4.18 -7.89 -15.02
C LEU A 55 2.67 -8.13 -14.97
N ASP A 56 2.16 -9.06 -15.79
CA ASP A 56 0.75 -9.43 -15.78
C ASP A 56 0.31 -10.07 -14.44
N THR A 57 1.21 -10.76 -13.73
CA THR A 57 0.89 -11.26 -12.38
C THR A 57 0.80 -10.16 -11.33
N LEU A 58 1.43 -9.00 -11.57
CA LEU A 58 1.42 -7.85 -10.66
C LEU A 58 0.18 -6.95 -10.84
N HIS A 59 -0.65 -7.17 -11.86
CA HIS A 59 -1.83 -6.33 -12.12
C HIS A 59 -2.99 -6.51 -11.12
N GLN A 60 -2.86 -7.34 -10.08
CA GLN A 60 -3.90 -7.48 -9.06
C GLN A 60 -3.63 -6.56 -7.86
N ASP A 61 -4.67 -6.19 -7.12
CA ASP A 61 -4.61 -5.29 -5.97
C ASP A 61 -3.92 -5.96 -4.76
N TYR A 62 -2.59 -5.98 -4.80
CA TYR A 62 -1.75 -6.44 -3.69
C TYR A 62 -1.24 -5.27 -2.86
N ASP A 63 -1.08 -5.50 -1.56
CA ASP A 63 -0.28 -4.60 -0.72
C ASP A 63 1.22 -4.70 -1.10
N ALA A 64 2.04 -3.78 -0.60
CA ALA A 64 3.46 -3.74 -0.98
C ALA A 64 4.21 -5.06 -0.67
N PRO A 65 4.02 -5.73 0.48
CA PRO A 65 4.60 -7.05 0.72
C PRO A 65 4.10 -8.12 -0.25
N GLY A 66 2.79 -8.17 -0.52
CA GLY A 66 2.21 -9.13 -1.47
C GLY A 66 2.73 -8.95 -2.89
N ALA A 67 2.86 -7.71 -3.35
CA ALA A 67 3.42 -7.38 -4.65
C ALA A 67 4.90 -7.80 -4.75
N ALA A 68 5.69 -7.56 -3.70
CA ALA A 68 7.09 -8.02 -3.64
C ALA A 68 7.20 -9.54 -3.70
N MET A 69 6.33 -10.26 -2.99
CA MET A 69 6.29 -11.72 -3.03
C MET A 69 5.92 -12.25 -4.41
N ILE A 70 4.92 -11.66 -5.07
CA ILE A 70 4.49 -12.12 -6.41
C ILE A 70 5.52 -11.81 -7.48
N LEU A 71 6.21 -10.68 -7.35
CA LEU A 71 7.36 -10.38 -8.18
C LEU A 71 8.43 -11.46 -8.04
N GLU A 72 8.70 -11.90 -6.81
CA GLU A 72 9.66 -12.97 -6.55
C GLU A 72 9.20 -14.30 -7.16
N HIS A 73 7.93 -14.66 -7.04
CA HIS A 73 7.36 -15.83 -7.71
C HIS A 73 7.56 -15.73 -9.23
N GLY A 74 7.27 -14.58 -9.83
CA GLY A 74 7.45 -14.36 -11.26
C GLY A 74 8.92 -14.46 -11.70
N LYS A 75 9.84 -13.89 -10.93
CA LYS A 75 11.29 -13.97 -11.18
C LYS A 75 11.76 -15.41 -11.26
N VAL A 76 11.32 -16.26 -10.33
CA VAL A 76 11.76 -17.65 -10.31
C VAL A 76 10.98 -18.51 -11.31
N ILE A 77 9.65 -18.47 -11.30
CA ILE A 77 8.81 -19.38 -12.10
C ILE A 77 8.84 -19.06 -13.60
N TYR A 78 8.85 -17.77 -13.97
CA TYR A 78 8.93 -17.38 -15.38
C TYR A 78 10.36 -17.00 -15.77
N GLY A 79 11.03 -16.21 -14.94
CA GLY A 79 12.38 -15.71 -15.22
C GLY A 79 13.41 -16.83 -15.25
N LEU A 80 13.58 -17.54 -14.13
CA LEU A 80 14.59 -18.59 -14.00
C LEU A 80 14.27 -19.80 -14.88
N LEU A 81 13.04 -20.34 -14.80
CA LEU A 81 12.67 -21.53 -15.59
C LEU A 81 12.69 -21.26 -17.10
N GLY A 82 12.57 -20.01 -17.54
CA GLY A 82 12.73 -19.62 -18.94
C GLY A 82 14.11 -19.96 -19.53
N TYR A 83 15.13 -20.20 -18.70
CA TYR A 83 16.46 -20.66 -19.11
C TYR A 83 16.56 -22.18 -19.29
N CYS A 84 15.60 -22.95 -18.77
CA CYS A 84 15.58 -24.40 -18.96
C CYS A 84 15.07 -24.73 -20.37
N VAL A 85 15.81 -25.58 -21.09
CA VAL A 85 15.52 -25.93 -22.50
C VAL A 85 14.50 -27.06 -22.57
N ASN A 86 14.56 -28.00 -21.64
CA ASN A 86 13.77 -29.22 -21.63
C ASN A 86 12.83 -29.35 -20.42
N LEU A 87 12.63 -28.28 -19.65
CA LEU A 87 11.71 -28.25 -18.51
C LEU A 87 10.47 -27.45 -18.87
N ASP A 88 9.34 -28.14 -19.03
CA ASP A 88 8.04 -27.52 -19.25
C ASP A 88 7.45 -27.04 -17.92
N ASN A 89 7.05 -25.76 -17.87
CA ASN A 89 6.34 -25.20 -16.73
C ASN A 89 4.84 -25.47 -16.90
N ASP A 90 4.45 -26.70 -16.58
CA ASP A 90 3.10 -27.24 -16.75
C ASP A 90 2.15 -26.95 -15.58
N LEU A 91 2.65 -26.28 -14.53
CA LEU A 91 1.83 -25.90 -13.38
C LEU A 91 0.98 -24.67 -13.73
N PRO A 92 -0.35 -24.71 -13.56
CA PRO A 92 -1.18 -23.54 -13.75
C PRO A 92 -0.90 -22.50 -12.67
N ILE A 93 -1.07 -21.21 -13.01
CA ILE A 93 -0.77 -20.07 -12.13
C ILE A 93 -1.39 -20.20 -10.74
N ILE A 94 -2.60 -20.75 -10.65
CA ILE A 94 -3.33 -20.95 -9.40
C ILE A 94 -2.66 -21.94 -8.43
N ASN A 95 -1.75 -22.77 -8.92
CA ASN A 95 -1.02 -23.76 -8.13
C ASN A 95 0.35 -23.27 -7.67
N TYR A 96 0.77 -22.05 -8.06
CA TYR A 96 1.99 -21.44 -7.54
C TYR A 96 1.74 -20.95 -6.11
N ASN A 97 2.19 -21.77 -5.16
CA ASN A 97 2.17 -21.45 -3.74
C ASN A 97 3.61 -21.22 -3.22
N TYR A 98 3.73 -20.77 -1.98
CA TYR A 98 5.02 -20.52 -1.34
C TYR A 98 5.96 -21.73 -1.40
N PHE A 99 5.40 -22.93 -1.27
CA PHE A 99 6.18 -24.17 -1.36
C PHE A 99 6.89 -24.31 -2.71
N CYS A 100 6.27 -23.89 -3.83
CA CYS A 100 6.91 -23.98 -5.14
C CYS A 100 8.20 -23.16 -5.18
N VAL A 101 8.17 -21.93 -4.67
CA VAL A 101 9.35 -21.05 -4.62
C VAL A 101 10.39 -21.59 -3.65
N ASP A 102 9.96 -21.99 -2.44
CA ASP A 102 10.84 -22.60 -1.46
C ASP A 102 11.53 -23.85 -2.00
N ALA A 103 10.81 -24.68 -2.75
CA ALA A 103 11.37 -25.89 -3.35
C ALA A 103 12.44 -25.58 -4.40
N ILE A 104 12.26 -24.52 -5.20
CA ILE A 104 13.27 -24.11 -6.21
C ILE A 104 14.57 -23.67 -5.51
N TYR A 105 14.45 -22.93 -4.42
CA TYR A 105 15.60 -22.45 -3.64
C TYR A 105 16.25 -23.55 -2.80
N LYS A 106 15.47 -24.30 -2.04
CA LYS A 106 15.96 -25.24 -1.01
C LYS A 106 16.59 -26.49 -1.60
N TYR A 107 16.06 -26.98 -2.73
CA TYR A 107 16.44 -28.28 -3.28
C TYR A 107 17.41 -28.20 -4.47
N GLY A 108 17.94 -27.01 -4.76
CA GLY A 108 19.08 -26.83 -5.67
C GLY A 108 18.73 -26.59 -7.14
N LEU A 109 17.45 -26.46 -7.50
CA LEU A 109 17.08 -26.07 -8.87
C LEU A 109 17.59 -24.66 -9.21
N TYR A 110 17.48 -23.71 -8.27
CA TYR A 110 18.03 -22.37 -8.45
C TYR A 110 19.52 -22.42 -8.75
N ASP A 111 20.31 -23.07 -7.89
CA ASP A 111 21.77 -23.16 -8.05
C ASP A 111 22.17 -23.89 -9.33
N THR A 112 21.43 -24.95 -9.68
CA THR A 112 21.65 -25.69 -10.93
C THR A 112 21.50 -24.77 -12.13
N VAL A 113 20.40 -24.02 -12.24
CA VAL A 113 20.14 -23.13 -13.38
C VAL A 113 21.10 -21.95 -13.41
N ILE A 114 21.28 -21.26 -12.27
CA ILE A 114 22.11 -20.07 -12.17
C ILE A 114 23.57 -20.36 -12.53
N SER A 115 24.09 -21.53 -12.20
CA SER A 115 25.47 -21.89 -12.53
C SER A 115 25.82 -21.76 -14.02
N TYR A 116 24.83 -21.85 -14.92
CA TYR A 116 25.00 -21.68 -16.37
C TYR A 116 24.70 -20.26 -16.86
N CYS A 117 23.73 -19.57 -16.25
CA CYS A 117 23.17 -18.34 -16.82
C CYS A 117 23.27 -17.10 -15.93
N GLU A 118 23.94 -17.17 -14.78
CA GLU A 118 24.01 -16.10 -13.75
C GLU A 118 24.18 -14.70 -14.34
N LYS A 119 25.14 -14.54 -15.25
CA LYS A 119 25.47 -13.24 -15.84
C LYS A 119 24.32 -12.67 -16.67
N ASP A 120 23.64 -13.50 -17.45
CA ASP A 120 22.51 -13.07 -18.28
C ASP A 120 21.24 -12.91 -17.45
N TYR A 121 21.02 -13.80 -16.48
CA TYR A 121 19.93 -13.71 -15.52
C TYR A 121 19.98 -12.41 -14.71
N ASN A 122 21.15 -12.03 -14.20
CA ASN A 122 21.33 -10.76 -13.48
C ASN A 122 21.04 -9.54 -14.37
N ARG A 123 21.37 -9.59 -15.67
CA ARG A 123 21.00 -8.53 -16.61
C ARG A 123 19.49 -8.49 -16.84
N PHE A 124 18.85 -9.65 -16.96
CA PHE A 124 17.40 -9.77 -17.05
C PHE A 124 16.70 -9.21 -15.81
N LEU A 125 17.15 -9.57 -14.60
CA LEU A 125 16.60 -9.03 -13.35
C LEU A 125 16.73 -7.52 -13.29
N LYS A 126 17.88 -6.97 -13.70
CA LYS A 126 18.07 -5.52 -13.80
C LYS A 126 17.10 -4.87 -14.77
N MET A 127 16.87 -5.47 -15.95
CA MET A 127 15.87 -4.97 -16.90
C MET A 127 14.45 -4.98 -16.32
N LEU A 128 14.10 -6.03 -15.57
CA LEU A 128 12.80 -6.15 -14.92
C LEU A 128 12.63 -5.06 -13.83
N ASP A 129 13.61 -4.88 -12.97
CA ASP A 129 13.60 -3.84 -11.93
C ASP A 129 13.53 -2.43 -12.55
N GLU A 130 14.30 -2.18 -13.62
CA GLU A 130 14.22 -0.94 -14.39
C GLU A 130 12.83 -0.74 -15.01
N THR A 131 12.20 -1.79 -15.55
CA THR A 131 10.87 -1.72 -16.16
C THR A 131 9.79 -1.35 -15.15
N ILE A 132 9.85 -1.91 -13.94
CA ILE A 132 8.93 -1.56 -12.84
C ILE A 132 9.12 -0.08 -12.45
N ASN A 133 10.37 0.36 -12.34
CA ASN A 133 10.69 1.76 -12.04
C ASN A 133 10.22 2.71 -13.15
N PHE A 134 10.44 2.37 -14.42
CA PHE A 134 9.94 3.16 -15.56
C PHE A 134 8.42 3.19 -15.61
N THR A 135 7.75 2.09 -15.26
CA THR A 135 6.28 2.06 -15.15
C THR A 135 5.81 3.00 -14.06
N ASN A 136 6.47 3.01 -12.89
CA ASN A 136 6.16 3.94 -11.81
C ASN A 136 6.41 5.39 -12.21
N ILE A 137 7.54 5.69 -12.85
CA ILE A 137 7.86 7.04 -13.37
C ILE A 137 6.84 7.46 -14.45
N TYR A 138 6.45 6.55 -15.34
CA TYR A 138 5.46 6.82 -16.37
C TYR A 138 4.08 7.11 -15.75
N ARG A 139 3.66 6.34 -14.74
CA ARG A 139 2.42 6.62 -13.98
C ARG A 139 2.50 7.96 -13.25
N ILE A 140 3.64 8.27 -12.61
CA ILE A 140 3.85 9.57 -11.95
C ILE A 140 3.79 10.70 -12.97
N THR A 141 4.41 10.57 -14.14
CA THR A 141 4.42 11.60 -15.18
C THR A 141 3.06 11.76 -15.85
N GLN A 142 2.28 10.69 -16.04
CA GLN A 142 0.89 10.77 -16.46
C GLN A 142 0.02 11.47 -15.41
N THR A 143 0.14 11.09 -14.13
CA THR A 143 -0.55 11.77 -13.03
C THR A 143 -0.14 13.24 -12.93
N ALA A 144 1.15 13.54 -13.06
CA ALA A 144 1.66 14.92 -13.05
C ALA A 144 1.19 15.72 -14.28
N ALA A 145 1.02 15.08 -15.44
CA ALA A 145 0.43 15.71 -16.62
C ALA A 145 -1.07 15.99 -16.45
N LEU A 146 -1.77 15.23 -15.58
CA LEU A 146 -3.13 15.54 -15.15
C LEU A 146 -3.17 16.68 -14.12
N PHE A 147 -2.08 16.94 -13.39
CA PHE A 147 -1.88 18.14 -12.57
C PHE A 147 -1.46 19.34 -13.45
N ASN A 148 -2.38 19.85 -14.25
CA ASN A 148 -2.28 21.23 -14.73
C ASN A 148 -2.73 22.20 -13.63
N GLU A 149 -2.47 23.51 -13.78
CA GLU A 149 -2.82 24.54 -12.80
C GLU A 149 -4.30 24.48 -12.39
N GLU A 150 -5.18 24.11 -13.33
CA GLU A 150 -6.61 23.92 -13.11
C GLU A 150 -6.92 22.70 -12.22
N ALA A 151 -6.27 21.56 -12.46
CA ALA A 151 -6.41 20.36 -11.62
C ALA A 151 -5.81 20.54 -10.22
N TYR A 152 -4.71 21.28 -10.11
CA TYR A 152 -4.14 21.67 -8.82
C TYR A 152 -5.08 22.61 -8.04
N GLU A 153 -5.64 23.63 -8.69
CA GLU A 153 -6.62 24.52 -8.05
C GLU A 153 -7.93 23.80 -7.72
N ASN A 154 -8.37 22.84 -8.53
CA ASN A 154 -9.52 21.98 -8.21
C ASN A 154 -9.24 21.03 -7.04
N TRP A 155 -8.04 20.46 -6.95
CA TRP A 155 -7.62 19.65 -5.81
C TRP A 155 -7.50 20.49 -4.53
N LYS A 156 -6.89 21.67 -4.62
CA LYS A 156 -6.77 22.65 -3.53
C LYS A 156 -8.14 23.13 -3.05
N LYS A 157 -9.07 23.39 -3.97
CA LYS A 157 -10.47 23.70 -3.65
C LYS A 157 -11.17 22.52 -3.01
N GLY A 158 -10.95 21.29 -3.50
CA GLY A 158 -11.47 20.07 -2.88
C GLY A 158 -10.97 19.88 -1.45
N ILE A 159 -9.70 20.18 -1.17
CA ILE A 159 -9.15 20.17 0.18
C ILE A 159 -9.71 21.31 1.04
N GLN A 160 -9.93 22.50 0.46
CA GLN A 160 -10.55 23.63 1.17
C GLN A 160 -12.01 23.32 1.53
N ASP A 161 -12.77 22.74 0.60
CA ASP A 161 -14.16 22.32 0.81
C ASP A 161 -14.22 21.17 1.84
N LEU A 162 -13.25 20.24 1.81
CA LEU A 162 -13.09 19.20 2.83
C LEU A 162 -12.81 19.83 4.20
N LYS A 163 -11.88 20.78 4.27
CA LYS A 163 -11.52 21.55 5.47
C LYS A 163 -12.70 22.33 6.06
N ASP A 164 -13.56 22.89 5.20
CA ASP A 164 -14.74 23.63 5.64
C ASP A 164 -15.90 22.71 6.07
N SER A 165 -15.83 21.42 5.69
CA SER A 165 -16.84 20.39 6.01
C SER A 165 -16.51 19.51 7.23
N LEU A 166 -15.26 19.51 7.70
CA LEU A 166 -14.81 18.72 8.85
C LEU A 166 -15.02 19.51 10.16
N ASN A 167 -15.59 18.85 11.18
CA ASN A 167 -15.69 19.42 12.53
C ASN A 167 -14.38 19.17 13.32
N SER A 168 -14.21 19.85 14.45
CA SER A 168 -12.95 19.82 15.24
C SER A 168 -12.55 18.43 15.75
N GLU A 169 -13.51 17.51 15.84
CA GLU A 169 -13.33 16.14 16.32
C GLU A 169 -12.82 15.21 15.20
N ASP A 170 -13.29 15.40 13.97
CA ASP A 170 -12.79 14.72 12.78
C ASP A 170 -11.35 15.14 12.45
N ILE A 171 -11.01 16.41 12.67
CA ILE A 171 -9.64 16.95 12.46
C ILE A 171 -8.65 16.34 13.46
N LYS A 172 -9.04 16.18 14.73
CA LYS A 172 -8.20 15.50 15.74
C LYS A 172 -7.91 14.05 15.37
N SER A 173 -8.95 13.32 14.94
CA SER A 173 -8.83 11.92 14.54
C SER A 173 -7.95 11.76 13.29
N PHE A 174 -8.02 12.70 12.35
CA PHE A 174 -7.15 12.72 11.17
C PHE A 174 -5.69 13.04 11.52
N LEU A 175 -5.45 13.96 12.45
CA LEU A 175 -4.11 14.31 12.92
C LEU A 175 -3.42 13.18 13.70
N GLU A 176 -4.17 12.36 14.45
CA GLU A 176 -3.64 11.15 15.10
C GLU A 176 -3.21 10.06 14.09
N ILE A 177 -3.78 10.05 12.89
CA ILE A 177 -3.42 9.09 11.81
C ILE A 177 -2.19 9.58 11.01
N VAL A 178 -1.98 10.90 10.94
CA VAL A 178 -1.00 11.55 10.05
C VAL A 178 0.35 11.81 10.73
N ASP A 179 0.57 11.33 11.96
CA ASP A 179 1.86 11.42 12.68
C ASP A 179 2.93 10.47 12.10
N ALA A 180 3.22 10.61 10.79
CA ALA A 180 4.15 9.82 10.01
C ALA A 180 5.17 10.72 9.30
N GLU A 181 6.27 11.01 10.01
CA GLU A 181 7.66 11.28 9.59
C GLU A 181 8.00 12.05 8.28
N ASN A 182 7.06 12.76 7.63
CA ASN A 182 7.33 13.53 6.41
C ASN A 182 7.30 15.05 6.70
N GLU A 183 8.41 15.75 6.42
CA GLU A 183 8.55 17.20 6.68
C GLU A 183 7.54 18.05 5.90
N ASP A 184 7.12 17.65 4.69
CA ASP A 184 6.12 18.39 3.91
C ASP A 184 4.70 18.27 4.48
N ILE A 185 4.43 17.20 5.25
CA ILE A 185 3.16 16.97 5.95
C ILE A 185 3.12 17.74 7.27
N LYS A 186 4.28 18.01 7.89
CA LYS A 186 4.37 18.77 9.16
C LYS A 186 3.87 20.20 9.04
N ASP A 187 4.15 20.89 7.94
CA ASP A 187 3.68 22.26 7.74
C ASP A 187 2.16 22.33 7.56
N LEU A 188 1.58 21.32 6.89
CA LEU A 188 0.14 21.16 6.76
C LEU A 188 -0.51 20.81 8.11
N VAL A 189 0.08 19.88 8.86
CA VAL A 189 -0.34 19.49 10.21
C VAL A 189 -0.31 20.67 11.17
N THR A 190 0.75 21.47 11.15
CA THR A 190 0.91 22.64 12.02
C THR A 190 -0.13 23.72 11.68
N SER A 191 -0.37 23.95 10.39
CA SER A 191 -1.41 24.88 9.92
C SER A 191 -2.81 24.41 10.33
N LEU A 192 -3.07 23.10 10.32
CA LEU A 192 -4.35 22.51 10.76
C LEU A 192 -4.50 22.55 12.30
N GLN A 193 -3.41 22.35 13.05
CA GLN A 193 -3.40 22.49 14.51
C GLN A 193 -3.70 23.93 14.95
N ASP A 194 -3.08 24.93 14.31
CA ASP A 194 -3.35 26.35 14.58
C ASP A 194 -4.80 26.73 14.27
N LEU A 195 -5.39 26.14 13.23
CA LEU A 195 -6.81 26.34 12.89
C LEU A 195 -7.75 25.68 13.91
N ALA A 196 -7.45 24.45 14.35
CA ALA A 196 -8.21 23.77 15.39
C ALA A 196 -8.15 24.53 16.73
N LEU A 197 -6.98 25.06 17.11
CA LEU A 197 -6.83 25.91 18.29
C LEU A 197 -7.60 27.22 18.17
N ASN A 198 -7.55 27.88 17.01
CA ASN A 198 -8.27 29.13 16.78
C ASN A 198 -9.79 28.93 16.74
N GLN A 199 -10.29 27.79 16.25
CA GLN A 199 -11.72 27.45 16.31
C GLN A 199 -12.16 27.10 17.73
N ALA A 200 -11.40 26.29 18.46
CA ALA A 200 -11.67 25.99 19.86
C ALA A 200 -11.68 27.25 20.73
N ASN A 201 -10.76 28.19 20.50
CA ASN A 201 -10.73 29.47 21.20
C ASN A 201 -11.94 30.36 20.84
N LYS A 202 -12.38 30.38 19.58
CA LYS A 202 -13.60 31.11 19.16
C LYS A 202 -14.87 30.51 19.76
N GLU A 203 -14.95 29.18 19.87
CA GLU A 203 -16.08 28.51 20.54
C GLU A 203 -16.10 28.82 22.04
N THR A 204 -14.93 28.85 22.68
CA THR A 204 -14.79 29.22 24.10
C THR A 204 -15.14 30.69 24.35
N GLU A 205 -14.73 31.61 23.45
CA GLU A 205 -15.10 33.04 23.51
C GLU A 205 -16.59 33.26 23.25
N GLN A 206 -17.21 32.50 22.35
CA GLN A 206 -18.65 32.56 22.09
C GLN A 206 -19.46 31.99 23.25
N GLU A 207 -18.98 30.96 23.96
CA GLU A 207 -19.61 30.47 25.19
C GLU A 207 -19.47 31.47 26.33
N SER A 208 -18.29 32.06 26.54
CA SER A 208 -18.09 33.13 27.54
C SER A 208 -19.01 34.32 27.28
N SER A 209 -19.11 34.78 26.02
CA SER A 209 -20.01 35.86 25.61
C SER A 209 -21.49 35.55 25.88
N LYS A 210 -21.92 34.29 25.73
CA LYS A 210 -23.29 33.87 26.03
C LYS A 210 -23.55 33.83 27.54
N PHE A 211 -22.56 33.44 28.34
CA PHE A 211 -22.65 33.50 29.80
C PHE A 211 -22.71 34.93 30.32
N ASP A 212 -21.91 35.85 29.76
CA ASP A 212 -21.92 37.26 30.12
C ASP A 212 -23.26 37.93 29.73
N ALA A 213 -23.78 37.64 28.53
CA ALA A 213 -25.09 38.13 28.10
C ALA A 213 -26.25 37.56 28.93
N ALA A 214 -26.14 36.31 29.38
CA ALA A 214 -27.13 35.70 30.28
C ALA A 214 -27.09 36.32 31.70
N ALA A 215 -25.91 36.66 32.20
CA ALA A 215 -25.74 37.37 33.47
C ALA A 215 -26.33 38.79 33.41
N GLU A 216 -26.08 39.53 32.32
CA GLU A 216 -26.60 40.87 32.10
C GLU A 216 -28.14 40.89 31.92
N PHE A 217 -28.70 39.84 31.29
CA PHE A 217 -30.14 39.65 31.19
C PHE A 217 -30.78 39.35 32.56
N LEU A 218 -30.15 38.51 33.38
CA LEU A 218 -30.62 38.20 34.73
C LEU A 218 -30.60 39.43 35.66
N GLU A 219 -29.60 40.30 35.53
CA GLU A 219 -29.49 41.56 36.28
C GLU A 219 -30.60 42.55 35.89
N LYS A 220 -30.85 42.74 34.58
CA LYS A 220 -31.96 43.57 34.08
C LYS A 220 -33.34 43.04 34.46
N THR A 221 -33.52 41.71 34.53
CA THR A 221 -34.79 41.14 35.02
C THR A 221 -35.00 41.33 36.52
N LYS A 222 -33.93 41.45 37.32
CA LYS A 222 -34.04 41.78 38.74
C LYS A 222 -34.44 43.25 38.94
N GLU A 223 -33.80 44.19 38.22
CA GLU A 223 -34.16 45.62 38.26
C GLU A 223 -35.62 45.85 37.85
N ASN A 224 -36.10 45.23 36.77
CA ASN A 224 -37.50 45.34 36.35
C ASN A 224 -38.50 44.71 37.35
N SER A 225 -38.06 43.72 38.14
CA SER A 225 -38.91 43.09 39.17
C SER A 225 -39.01 43.90 40.46
N GLU A 226 -38.02 44.77 40.73
CA GLU A 226 -38.05 45.72 41.85
C GLU A 226 -38.92 46.94 41.50
N ASP A 227 -38.88 47.42 40.25
CA ASP A 227 -39.74 48.51 39.77
C ASP A 227 -41.24 48.11 39.69
N GLU A 228 -41.56 46.88 39.30
CA GLU A 228 -42.95 46.38 39.32
C GLU A 228 -43.52 46.17 40.75
N GLN A 229 -42.67 45.99 41.77
CA GLN A 229 -43.10 45.94 43.17
C GLN A 229 -43.34 47.33 43.76
N GLU A 230 -42.62 48.37 43.31
CA GLU A 230 -42.88 49.75 43.72
C GLU A 230 -44.22 50.28 43.16
N ASP A 231 -44.58 49.95 41.91
CA ASP A 231 -45.84 50.42 41.32
C ASP A 231 -47.07 49.68 41.88
N LYS A 232 -46.96 48.38 42.20
CA LYS A 232 -48.05 47.64 42.88
C LYS A 232 -48.29 48.10 44.33
N ASN A 233 -47.30 48.73 44.97
CA ASN A 233 -47.48 49.34 46.30
C ASN A 233 -48.11 50.74 46.22
N LYS A 234 -48.02 51.46 45.10
CA LYS A 234 -48.69 52.76 44.91
C LYS A 234 -50.18 52.62 44.58
N GLU A 235 -50.59 51.56 43.87
CA GLU A 235 -52.02 51.29 43.59
C GLU A 235 -52.82 50.79 44.80
N LYS A 236 -52.19 50.32 45.88
CA LYS A 236 -52.88 49.88 47.11
C LYS A 236 -53.20 51.01 48.11
N VAL A 237 -52.79 52.26 47.86
CA VAL A 237 -53.01 53.39 48.79
C VAL A 237 -54.22 54.27 48.39
N VAL A 238 -54.90 53.95 47.29
CA VAL A 238 -56.13 54.67 46.87
C VAL A 238 -57.28 53.68 46.69
N ASN A 239 -57.83 53.22 47.81
CA ASN A 239 -59.25 52.90 48.00
C ASN A 239 -59.57 52.80 49.49
#